data_AF-T0PZG4-F1
#
_entry.id   AF-T0PZG4-F1
#
_cell.length_a   1.000
_cell.length_b   1.000
_cell.length_c   1.000
_cell.angle_alpha   90.00
_cell.angle_beta   90.00
_cell.angle_gamma   90.00
#
_symmetry.space_group_name_H-M   'P 1'
#
loop_
_entity.id
_entity.type
_entity.pdbx_description
1 polymer ?
#
loop_
_entity_poly.entity_id
_entity_poly.type
_entity_poly.pdbx_seq_one_letter_code
_entity_poly.pdbx_strand_id
1 'polypeptide(L)'
;MAGVAPLPIAGPCSAVTIGKHICVLLHGRSVVRYSPTDDTYVTMANLPLPEWYCFDADVAGTTIYALGGISKGVWSREFYAYDTIANTWARLPPMKKRRKSSSARSAYVWLFDASKQCIGAGWAHAANLTIAILLMQYSTEKENADECAFYFINFNLDTSFGVALNWFLLHCSVLLAEALQVLGFYGNPIRTRVWLIQLGVWLVIIIMTKLIIGRVILWFERPINAFANVLFEPLSDFPRLELVLVMIACPVTMNVVQFWVTDNFLKKHDSDVKAADENTPLTIKPHDTYV
;
A
#
# COMPACT_ATOMS: atom_id res chain seq x y z
N MET A 1 13.89 25.67 11.28
CA MET A 1 13.92 25.54 9.81
C MET A 1 13.03 26.63 9.26
N ALA A 2 13.59 27.58 8.50
CA ALA A 2 12.77 28.57 7.81
C ALA A 2 11.84 27.82 6.84
N GLY A 3 10.54 28.10 6.88
CA GLY A 3 9.58 27.45 6.00
C GLY A 3 9.78 27.92 4.56
N VAL A 4 9.80 26.98 3.62
CA VAL A 4 9.79 27.24 2.17
C VAL A 4 8.53 28.04 1.80
N ALA A 5 8.63 28.94 0.83
CA ALA A 5 7.51 29.75 0.36
C ALA A 5 6.33 28.84 -0.01
N PRO A 6 5.11 29.14 0.48
CA PRO A 6 3.94 28.36 0.14
C PRO A 6 3.62 28.53 -1.34
N LEU A 7 3.06 27.48 -1.95
CA LEU A 7 2.56 27.53 -3.31
C LEU A 7 1.62 28.75 -3.45
N PRO A 8 1.76 29.59 -4.50
CA PRO A 8 0.99 30.83 -4.61
C PRO A 8 -0.53 30.63 -4.57
N ILE A 9 -0.99 29.43 -4.92
CA ILE A 9 -2.39 29.06 -5.01
C ILE A 9 -2.54 27.59 -4.60
N ALA A 10 -3.43 27.29 -3.66
CA ALA A 10 -3.78 25.92 -3.32
C ALA A 10 -4.58 25.23 -4.46
N GLY A 11 -4.20 24.00 -4.80
CA GLY A 11 -4.93 23.20 -5.78
C GLY A 11 -4.17 21.95 -6.24
N PRO A 12 -4.84 21.07 -7.02
CA PRO A 12 -4.17 19.94 -7.65
C PRO A 12 -3.10 20.42 -8.63
N CYS A 13 -1.92 19.83 -8.54
CA CYS A 13 -0.80 20.17 -9.41
C CYS A 13 0.02 18.94 -9.76
N SER A 14 0.73 19.02 -10.88
CA SER A 14 1.83 18.13 -11.24
C SER A 14 3.12 18.94 -11.18
N ALA A 15 4.23 18.35 -10.76
CA ALA A 15 5.52 19.03 -10.74
C ALA A 15 6.55 18.22 -11.53
N VAL A 16 7.39 18.93 -12.27
CA VAL A 16 8.53 18.35 -13.00
C VAL A 16 9.77 19.20 -12.73
N THR A 17 10.93 18.55 -12.62
CA THR A 17 12.19 19.24 -12.33
C THR A 17 12.96 19.46 -13.62
N ILE A 18 13.41 20.69 -13.86
CA ILE A 18 14.20 21.07 -15.04
C ILE A 18 15.48 21.78 -14.57
N GLY A 19 16.59 21.04 -14.58
CA GLY A 19 17.85 21.54 -14.04
C GLY A 19 17.70 21.93 -12.56
N LYS A 20 17.93 23.20 -12.24
CA LYS A 20 17.80 23.75 -10.87
C LYS A 20 16.41 24.27 -10.52
N HIS A 21 15.47 24.26 -11.46
CA HIS A 21 14.13 24.83 -11.25
C HIS A 21 13.08 23.72 -11.18
N ILE A 22 11.99 23.97 -10.45
CA ILE A 22 10.83 23.08 -10.41
C ILE A 22 9.68 23.76 -11.13
N CYS A 23 9.17 23.13 -12.20
CA CYS A 23 7.99 23.59 -12.91
C CYS A 23 6.75 22.90 -12.33
N VAL A 24 5.89 23.67 -11.69
CA VAL A 24 4.61 23.24 -11.13
C VAL A 24 3.49 23.58 -12.11
N LEU A 25 2.86 22.57 -12.68
CA LEU A 25 1.68 22.70 -13.52
C LEU A 25 0.44 22.72 -12.61
N LEU A 26 -0.14 23.90 -12.39
CA LEU A 26 -1.39 24.06 -11.65
C LEU A 26 -2.55 23.63 -12.52
N HIS A 27 -3.24 22.56 -12.15
CA HIS A 27 -4.32 22.00 -12.99
C HIS A 27 -5.45 23.02 -13.15
N GLY A 28 -5.98 23.11 -14.37
CA GLY A 28 -6.99 24.10 -14.75
C GLY A 28 -6.51 25.56 -14.84
N ARG A 29 -5.20 25.85 -14.65
CA ARG A 29 -4.67 27.21 -14.61
C ARG A 29 -3.43 27.38 -15.49
N SER A 30 -2.24 27.42 -14.88
CA SER A 30 -0.99 27.79 -15.53
C SER A 30 0.19 26.98 -15.01
N VAL A 31 1.30 27.07 -15.73
CA VAL A 31 2.60 26.60 -15.26
C VAL A 31 3.23 27.69 -14.39
N VAL A 32 3.82 27.29 -13.28
CA VAL A 32 4.59 28.16 -12.39
C VAL A 32 5.97 27.57 -12.22
N ARG A 33 7.01 28.38 -12.39
CA ARG A 33 8.40 27.98 -12.18
C ARG A 33 8.84 28.41 -10.78
N TYR A 34 9.31 27.47 -9.99
CA TYR A 34 9.85 27.68 -8.65
C TYR A 34 11.38 27.61 -8.69
N SER A 35 12.02 28.59 -8.05
CA SER A 35 13.47 28.63 -7.81
C SER A 35 13.76 28.24 -6.36
N PRO A 36 14.35 27.05 -6.10
CA PRO A 36 14.71 26.61 -4.75
C PRO A 36 15.82 27.46 -4.10
N THR A 37 16.64 28.15 -4.90
CA THR A 37 17.72 29.00 -4.38
C THR A 37 17.21 30.32 -3.84
N ASP A 38 16.21 30.88 -4.53
CA ASP A 38 15.67 32.20 -4.22
C ASP A 38 14.35 32.12 -3.44
N ASP A 39 13.80 30.91 -3.29
CA ASP A 39 12.50 30.63 -2.67
C ASP A 39 11.36 31.45 -3.29
N THR A 40 11.34 31.53 -4.63
CA THR A 40 10.38 32.36 -5.39
C THR A 40 9.67 31.58 -6.48
N TYR A 41 8.43 31.99 -6.76
CA TYR A 41 7.59 31.47 -7.83
C TYR A 41 7.40 32.51 -8.93
N VAL A 42 7.52 32.09 -10.19
CA VAL A 42 7.26 32.91 -11.37
C VAL A 42 6.15 32.25 -12.19
N THR A 43 5.06 32.98 -12.43
CA THR A 43 3.97 32.51 -13.28
C THR A 43 4.39 32.52 -14.75
N MET A 44 4.14 31.41 -15.43
CA MET A 44 4.48 31.19 -16.83
C MET A 44 3.18 31.07 -17.66
N ALA A 45 3.21 30.35 -18.80
CA ALA A 45 2.05 30.20 -19.67
C ALA A 45 0.87 29.45 -19.01
N ASN A 46 -0.35 29.81 -19.42
CA ASN A 46 -1.56 29.07 -19.09
C ASN A 46 -1.56 27.68 -19.73
N LEU A 47 -2.26 26.73 -19.11
CA LEU A 47 -2.49 25.41 -19.69
C LEU A 47 -3.31 25.54 -20.99
N PRO A 48 -3.02 24.72 -22.02
CA PRO A 48 -3.62 24.87 -23.35
C PRO A 48 -5.08 24.41 -23.40
N LEU A 49 -5.50 23.56 -22.46
CA LEU A 49 -6.87 23.07 -22.36
C LEU A 49 -7.61 23.73 -21.18
N PRO A 50 -8.88 24.15 -21.37
CA PRO A 50 -9.69 24.69 -20.30
C PRO A 50 -10.01 23.59 -19.28
N GLU A 51 -9.96 23.92 -17.98
CA GLU A 51 -10.30 22.98 -16.90
C GLU A 51 -9.57 21.63 -17.05
N TRP A 52 -8.27 21.68 -17.37
CA TRP A 52 -7.47 20.48 -17.61
C TRP A 52 -6.90 19.93 -16.31
N TYR A 53 -7.37 18.73 -15.93
CA TYR A 53 -6.96 18.03 -14.71
C TYR A 53 -6.47 16.61 -15.02
N CYS A 54 -5.80 15.99 -14.04
CA CYS A 54 -5.46 14.56 -14.07
C CYS A 54 -4.67 14.12 -15.32
N PHE A 55 -3.90 15.02 -15.92
CA PHE A 55 -2.97 14.69 -17.00
C PHE A 55 -1.65 14.18 -16.42
N ASP A 56 -0.93 13.44 -17.24
CA ASP A 56 0.43 13.03 -16.93
C ASP A 56 1.41 14.06 -17.49
N ALA A 57 2.51 14.32 -16.78
CA ALA A 57 3.50 15.32 -17.17
C ALA A 57 4.92 14.80 -16.92
N ASP A 58 5.76 14.87 -17.93
CA ASP A 58 7.17 14.45 -17.86
C ASP A 58 8.06 15.45 -18.63
N VAL A 59 9.37 15.40 -18.42
CA VAL A 59 10.34 16.31 -19.05
C VAL A 59 11.34 15.56 -19.91
N ALA A 60 11.64 16.11 -21.09
CA ALA A 60 12.84 15.74 -21.83
C ALA A 60 13.59 17.01 -22.27
N GLY A 61 14.82 17.17 -21.79
CA GLY A 61 15.61 18.38 -21.99
C GLY A 61 14.95 19.60 -21.34
N THR A 62 14.58 20.59 -22.14
CA THR A 62 13.92 21.84 -21.70
C THR A 62 12.42 21.83 -21.98
N THR A 63 11.87 20.71 -22.44
CA THR A 63 10.47 20.59 -22.88
C THR A 63 9.68 19.72 -21.91
N ILE A 64 8.55 20.23 -21.44
CA ILE A 64 7.60 19.47 -20.63
C ILE A 64 6.54 18.87 -21.55
N TYR A 65 6.33 17.57 -21.44
CA TYR A 65 5.34 16.81 -22.19
C TYR A 65 4.14 16.54 -21.28
N ALA A 66 2.99 17.11 -21.62
CA ALA A 66 1.74 16.90 -20.89
C ALA A 66 0.74 16.14 -21.75
N LEU A 67 0.24 14.99 -21.27
CA LEU A 67 -0.58 14.07 -22.06
C LEU A 67 -1.80 13.54 -21.29
N GLY A 68 -2.91 13.40 -22.02
CA GLY A 68 -4.14 12.81 -21.50
C GLY A 68 -4.94 13.76 -20.61
N GLY A 69 -5.43 13.26 -19.47
CA GLY A 69 -6.23 14.03 -18.51
C GLY A 69 -7.69 14.20 -18.91
N ILE A 70 -8.40 15.03 -18.13
CA ILE A 70 -9.81 15.38 -18.31
C ILE A 70 -9.92 16.88 -18.53
N SER A 71 -10.69 17.29 -19.55
CA SER A 71 -10.99 18.69 -19.82
C SER A 71 -12.50 18.82 -20.03
N LYS A 72 -13.14 19.76 -19.34
CA LYS A 72 -14.60 19.96 -19.35
C LYS A 72 -15.40 18.67 -19.12
N GLY A 73 -14.94 17.83 -18.18
CA GLY A 73 -15.58 16.55 -17.86
C GLY A 73 -15.35 15.42 -18.88
N VAL A 74 -14.60 15.65 -19.97
CA VAL A 74 -14.33 14.65 -21.01
C VAL A 74 -12.87 14.22 -20.98
N TRP A 75 -12.63 12.91 -20.97
CA TRP A 75 -11.29 12.35 -21.05
C TRP A 75 -10.63 12.71 -22.40
N SER A 76 -9.49 13.37 -22.29
CA SER A 76 -8.73 13.91 -23.40
C SER A 76 -7.75 12.87 -23.96
N ARG A 77 -7.48 12.97 -25.26
CA ARG A 77 -6.37 12.27 -25.94
C ARG A 77 -5.25 13.23 -26.30
N GLU A 78 -5.43 14.50 -25.95
CA GLU A 78 -4.51 15.55 -26.35
C GLU A 78 -3.15 15.33 -25.74
N PHE A 79 -2.15 15.76 -26.50
CA PHE A 79 -0.75 15.68 -26.13
C PHE A 79 -0.13 17.03 -26.48
N TYR A 80 0.52 17.65 -25.51
CA TYR A 80 1.15 18.95 -25.66
C TYR A 80 2.60 18.91 -25.19
N ALA A 81 3.45 19.66 -25.90
CA ALA A 81 4.80 19.98 -25.48
C ALA A 81 4.85 21.45 -25.06
N TYR A 82 5.44 21.73 -23.92
CA TYR A 82 5.67 23.07 -23.40
C TYR A 82 7.16 23.36 -23.41
N ASP A 83 7.55 24.33 -24.22
CA ASP A 83 8.91 24.85 -24.24
C ASP A 83 9.06 25.84 -23.08
N THR A 84 9.94 25.51 -22.13
CA THR A 84 10.17 26.33 -20.93
C THR A 84 11.02 27.57 -21.17
N ILE A 85 11.74 27.62 -22.30
CA ILE A 85 12.53 28.78 -22.72
C ILE A 85 11.64 29.76 -23.48
N ALA A 86 10.94 29.26 -24.50
CA ALA A 86 10.02 30.08 -25.29
C ALA A 86 8.74 30.44 -24.53
N ASN A 87 8.44 29.74 -23.43
CA ASN A 87 7.23 29.88 -22.65
C ASN A 87 5.95 29.67 -23.48
N THR A 88 5.95 28.65 -24.33
CA THR A 88 4.85 28.36 -25.27
C THR A 88 4.49 26.89 -25.32
N TRP A 89 3.20 26.62 -25.53
CA TRP A 89 2.66 25.29 -25.77
C TRP A 89 2.55 24.99 -27.27
N ALA A 90 2.98 23.80 -27.67
CA ALA A 90 2.79 23.23 -28.99
C ALA A 90 1.94 21.96 -28.89
N ARG A 91 0.92 21.85 -29.73
CA ARG A 91 0.09 20.64 -29.80
C ARG A 91 0.81 19.56 -30.59
N LEU A 92 0.88 18.36 -30.02
CA LEU A 92 1.44 17.16 -30.64
C LEU A 92 0.32 16.22 -31.11
N PRO A 93 0.64 15.21 -31.95
CA PRO A 93 -0.34 14.20 -32.36
C PRO A 93 -1.02 13.55 -31.15
N PRO A 94 -2.37 13.48 -31.12
CA PRO A 94 -3.09 12.95 -29.97
C PRO A 94 -2.87 11.43 -29.82
N MET A 95 -3.01 10.95 -28.59
CA MET A 95 -2.94 9.52 -28.30
C MET A 95 -4.04 8.74 -29.01
N LYS A 96 -3.74 7.49 -29.41
CA LYS A 96 -4.74 6.60 -30.03
C LYS A 96 -5.94 6.30 -29.10
N LYS A 97 -5.70 6.22 -27.79
CA LYS A 97 -6.70 5.92 -26.75
C LYS A 97 -6.65 6.95 -25.63
N ARG A 98 -7.81 7.21 -25.01
CA ARG A 98 -7.91 8.01 -23.79
C ARG A 98 -7.26 7.22 -22.64
N ARG A 99 -6.44 7.88 -21.82
CA ARG A 99 -5.83 7.30 -20.63
C ARG A 99 -6.23 8.11 -19.41
N LYS A 100 -6.72 7.43 -18.37
CA LYS A 100 -6.92 8.00 -17.03
C LYS A 100 -5.55 8.07 -16.35
N SER A 101 -5.25 9.17 -15.65
CA SER A 101 -3.98 9.32 -14.91
C SER A 101 -3.68 8.06 -14.09
N SER A 102 -2.45 7.56 -14.21
CA SER A 102 -2.00 6.24 -13.79
C SER A 102 -1.63 6.17 -12.31
N SER A 103 -2.40 6.80 -11.42
CA SER A 103 -2.27 6.58 -9.98
C SER A 103 -3.41 5.76 -9.38
N ALA A 104 -4.56 5.66 -10.07
CA ALA A 104 -5.71 4.89 -9.60
C ALA A 104 -5.68 3.46 -10.15
N ARG A 105 -5.56 2.47 -9.25
CA ARG A 105 -5.67 1.04 -9.57
C ARG A 105 -6.99 0.74 -10.27
N SER A 106 -6.96 -0.04 -11.35
CA SER A 106 -8.19 -0.43 -12.08
C SER A 106 -9.16 -1.14 -11.13
N ALA A 107 -10.45 -0.79 -11.17
CA ALA A 107 -11.49 -1.38 -10.32
C ALA A 107 -11.54 -2.92 -10.43
N TYR A 108 -11.22 -3.45 -11.61
CA TYR A 108 -11.10 -4.89 -11.83
C TYR A 108 -9.95 -5.51 -11.02
N VAL A 109 -8.77 -4.88 -11.02
CA VAL A 109 -7.61 -5.36 -10.24
C VAL A 109 -7.89 -5.25 -8.75
N TRP A 110 -8.54 -4.16 -8.32
CA TRP A 110 -9.00 -4.00 -6.94
C TRP A 110 -9.95 -5.13 -6.51
N LEU A 111 -10.92 -5.49 -7.36
CA LEU A 111 -11.88 -6.56 -7.06
C LEU A 111 -11.19 -7.93 -6.88
N PHE A 112 -10.19 -8.24 -7.72
CA PHE A 112 -9.40 -9.45 -7.59
C PHE A 112 -8.54 -9.48 -6.32
N ASP A 113 -8.05 -8.33 -5.85
CA ASP A 113 -7.34 -8.24 -4.58
C ASP A 113 -8.28 -8.37 -3.38
N ALA A 114 -9.40 -7.65 -3.41
CA ALA A 114 -10.43 -7.72 -2.38
C ALA A 114 -10.97 -9.15 -2.23
N SER A 115 -11.16 -9.88 -3.34
CA SER A 115 -11.60 -11.27 -3.30
C SER A 115 -10.58 -12.21 -2.66
N LYS A 116 -9.27 -12.01 -2.89
CA LYS A 116 -8.22 -12.78 -2.18
C LYS A 116 -8.28 -12.55 -0.68
N GLN A 117 -8.47 -11.30 -0.25
CA GLN A 117 -8.56 -10.97 1.17
C GLN A 117 -9.79 -11.60 1.81
N CYS A 118 -10.94 -11.55 1.14
CA CYS A 118 -12.16 -12.20 1.61
C CYS A 118 -12.00 -13.72 1.75
N ILE A 119 -11.42 -14.38 0.74
CA ILE A 119 -11.20 -15.83 0.76
C ILE A 119 -10.16 -16.19 1.84
N GLY A 120 -9.06 -15.44 1.94
CA GLY A 120 -8.03 -15.64 2.96
C GLY A 120 -8.57 -15.48 4.38
N ALA A 121 -9.40 -14.47 4.63
CA ALA A 121 -10.04 -14.27 5.93
C ALA A 121 -10.98 -15.44 6.31
N GLY A 122 -11.83 -15.87 5.37
CA GLY A 122 -12.69 -17.04 5.56
C GLY A 122 -11.89 -18.32 5.84
N TRP A 123 -10.78 -18.51 5.13
CA TRP A 123 -9.88 -19.64 5.31
C TRP A 123 -9.17 -19.63 6.67
N ALA A 124 -8.66 -18.46 7.08
CA ALA A 124 -8.04 -18.28 8.38
C ALA A 124 -9.02 -18.51 9.53
N HIS A 125 -10.28 -18.07 9.39
CA HIS A 125 -11.34 -18.32 10.36
C HIS A 125 -11.63 -19.82 10.50
N ALA A 126 -11.79 -20.54 9.38
CA ALA A 126 -12.00 -21.98 9.39
C ALA A 126 -10.82 -22.74 10.02
N ALA A 127 -9.59 -22.33 9.73
CA ALA A 127 -8.38 -22.90 10.33
C ALA A 127 -8.33 -22.66 11.85
N ASN A 128 -8.66 -21.45 12.31
CA ASN A 128 -8.71 -21.13 13.74
C ASN A 128 -9.75 -22.00 14.49
N LEU A 129 -10.93 -22.18 13.90
CA LEU A 129 -11.96 -23.04 14.50
C LEU A 129 -11.49 -24.50 14.58
N THR A 130 -10.84 -25.00 13.52
CA THR A 130 -10.31 -26.37 13.49
C THR A 130 -9.22 -26.58 14.54
N ILE A 131 -8.30 -25.63 14.66
CA ILE A 131 -7.20 -25.71 15.64
C ILE A 131 -7.74 -25.62 17.07
N ALA A 132 -8.74 -24.79 17.33
CA ALA A 132 -9.38 -24.73 18.65
C ALA A 132 -9.98 -26.10 19.05
N ILE A 133 -10.68 -26.77 18.14
CA ILE A 133 -11.24 -28.11 18.37
C ILE A 133 -10.13 -29.13 18.62
N LEU A 134 -9.09 -29.15 17.79
CA LEU A 134 -7.96 -30.07 17.93
C LEU A 134 -7.22 -29.85 19.25
N LEU A 135 -7.00 -28.59 19.63
CA LEU A 135 -6.29 -28.27 20.84
C LEU A 135 -7.09 -28.69 22.08
N MET A 136 -8.41 -28.52 22.09
CA MET A 136 -9.26 -29.03 23.17
C MET A 136 -9.20 -30.57 23.30
N GLN A 137 -8.97 -31.29 22.19
CA GLN A 137 -8.79 -32.74 22.23
C GLN A 137 -7.43 -33.16 22.80
N TYR A 138 -6.38 -32.38 22.55
CA TYR A 138 -4.99 -32.70 22.91
C TYR A 138 -4.51 -32.07 24.21
N SER A 139 -5.17 -31.01 24.71
CA SER A 139 -4.80 -30.36 25.96
C SER A 139 -4.95 -31.32 27.14
N THR A 140 -3.92 -31.37 27.98
CA THR A 140 -3.82 -32.31 29.11
C THR A 140 -4.41 -31.75 30.40
N GLU A 141 -4.72 -30.45 30.46
CA GLU A 141 -5.28 -29.76 31.63
C GLU A 141 -6.76 -29.39 31.45
N LYS A 142 -7.64 -30.42 31.39
CA LYS A 142 -9.09 -30.22 31.21
C LYS A 142 -9.84 -29.58 32.38
N GLU A 143 -9.23 -29.46 33.57
CA GLU A 143 -9.92 -29.04 34.80
C GLU A 143 -9.62 -27.60 35.26
N ASN A 144 -8.57 -26.93 34.76
CA ASN A 144 -8.16 -25.59 35.23
C ASN A 144 -7.86 -24.57 34.11
N ALA A 145 -8.11 -24.92 32.85
CA ALA A 145 -7.86 -24.02 31.72
C ALA A 145 -9.12 -23.22 31.39
N ASP A 146 -9.09 -21.92 31.65
CA ASP A 146 -10.12 -20.99 31.25
C ASP A 146 -10.20 -20.90 29.72
N GLU A 147 -11.34 -21.31 29.15
CA GLU A 147 -11.58 -21.35 27.71
C GLU A 147 -11.48 -19.95 27.07
N CYS A 148 -11.93 -18.91 27.78
CA CYS A 148 -11.87 -17.52 27.30
C CYS A 148 -10.42 -17.03 27.30
N ALA A 149 -9.68 -17.29 28.38
CA ALA A 149 -8.28 -16.93 28.49
C ALA A 149 -7.42 -17.64 27.42
N PHE A 150 -7.67 -18.93 27.17
CA PHE A 150 -6.98 -19.70 26.15
C PHE A 150 -7.28 -19.20 24.73
N TYR A 151 -8.56 -18.95 24.43
CA TYR A 151 -8.97 -18.36 23.16
C TYR A 151 -8.32 -16.99 22.95
N PHE A 152 -8.28 -16.15 24.00
CA PHE A 152 -7.64 -14.84 23.95
C PHE A 152 -6.17 -14.95 23.56
N ILE A 153 -5.38 -15.83 24.19
CA ILE A 153 -3.96 -15.97 23.86
C ILE A 153 -3.79 -16.48 22.43
N ASN A 154 -4.56 -17.49 22.02
CA ASN A 154 -4.49 -18.01 20.65
C ASN A 154 -4.81 -16.91 19.62
N PHE A 155 -5.86 -16.14 19.85
CA PHE A 155 -6.25 -15.02 18.99
C PHE A 155 -5.19 -13.91 18.94
N ASN A 156 -4.60 -13.55 20.07
CA ASN A 156 -3.57 -12.52 20.14
C ASN A 156 -2.27 -12.97 19.46
N LEU A 157 -1.85 -14.23 19.66
CA LEU A 157 -0.69 -14.79 18.96
C LEU A 157 -0.89 -14.83 17.45
N ASP A 158 -2.10 -15.17 17.00
CA ASP A 158 -2.47 -15.20 15.60
C ASP A 158 -2.48 -13.81 14.95
N THR A 159 -3.04 -12.82 15.63
CA THR A 159 -3.18 -11.45 15.10
C THR A 159 -1.89 -10.63 15.18
N SER A 160 -0.95 -11.00 16.05
CA SER A 160 0.36 -10.35 16.18
C SER A 160 1.47 -11.13 15.47
N PHE A 161 1.92 -12.25 16.05
CA PHE A 161 2.99 -13.07 15.51
C PHE A 161 2.59 -13.73 14.19
N GLY A 162 1.33 -14.11 14.02
CA GLY A 162 0.85 -14.68 12.76
C GLY A 162 0.93 -13.69 11.60
N VAL A 163 0.70 -12.40 11.81
CA VAL A 163 0.88 -11.39 10.76
C VAL A 163 2.36 -11.26 10.38
N ALA A 164 3.26 -11.21 11.35
CA ALA A 164 4.71 -11.15 11.10
C ALA A 164 5.21 -12.41 10.37
N LEU A 165 4.74 -13.59 10.78
CA LEU A 165 5.11 -14.86 10.16
C LEU A 165 4.55 -15.00 8.74
N ASN A 166 3.29 -14.59 8.51
CA ASN A 166 2.70 -14.52 7.17
C ASN A 166 3.50 -13.58 6.25
N TRP A 167 3.92 -12.41 6.76
CA TRP A 167 4.76 -11.47 6.02
C TRP A 167 6.11 -12.10 5.66
N PHE A 168 6.77 -12.76 6.62
CA PHE A 168 8.05 -13.43 6.40
C PHE A 168 7.95 -14.57 5.38
N LEU A 169 6.98 -15.48 5.55
CA LEU A 169 6.75 -16.60 4.63
C LEU A 169 6.40 -16.13 3.22
N LEU A 170 5.63 -15.04 3.10
CA LEU A 170 5.35 -14.42 1.81
C LEU A 170 6.64 -13.91 1.15
N HIS A 171 7.50 -13.19 1.88
CA HIS A 171 8.79 -12.73 1.36
C HIS A 171 9.69 -13.89 0.93
N CYS A 172 9.80 -14.93 1.76
CA CYS A 172 10.53 -16.15 1.40
C CYS A 172 9.96 -16.81 0.15
N SER A 173 8.64 -16.85 -0.02
CA SER A 173 8.00 -17.45 -1.20
C SER A 173 8.31 -16.68 -2.49
N VAL A 174 8.41 -15.35 -2.41
CA VAL A 174 8.77 -14.48 -3.54
C VAL A 174 10.25 -14.61 -3.89
N LEU A 175 11.12 -14.70 -2.88
CA LEU A 175 12.57 -14.90 -3.08
C LEU A 175 12.88 -16.27 -3.68
N LEU A 176 12.26 -17.33 -3.16
CA LEU A 176 12.50 -18.71 -3.63
C LEU A 176 11.99 -18.92 -5.05
N ALA A 177 10.95 -18.17 -5.43
CA ALA A 177 10.37 -18.23 -6.75
C ALA A 177 10.54 -16.91 -7.47
N GLU A 178 11.78 -16.50 -7.80
CA GLU A 178 12.11 -15.37 -8.69
C GLU A 178 11.20 -15.27 -9.94
N ALA A 179 10.50 -16.36 -10.31
CA ALA A 179 9.52 -16.47 -11.37
C ALA A 179 8.01 -16.29 -11.03
N LEU A 180 7.59 -16.12 -9.76
CA LEU A 180 6.17 -16.13 -9.33
C LEU A 180 5.43 -14.77 -9.44
N GLN A 181 6.07 -13.78 -10.06
CA GLN A 181 5.54 -12.47 -10.47
C GLN A 181 5.50 -11.37 -9.40
N VAL A 182 5.60 -10.14 -9.90
CA VAL A 182 5.28 -8.88 -9.20
C VAL A 182 3.94 -9.02 -8.47
N LEU A 183 3.93 -8.77 -7.16
CA LEU A 183 2.72 -8.82 -6.34
C LEU A 183 1.63 -7.92 -6.95
N GLY A 184 0.40 -8.45 -7.02
CA GLY A 184 -0.75 -7.71 -7.54
C GLY A 184 -0.80 -7.54 -9.07
N PHE A 185 0.12 -8.15 -9.81
CA PHE A 185 0.06 -8.24 -11.27
C PHE A 185 -0.61 -9.55 -11.72
N TYR A 186 -1.59 -9.44 -12.63
CA TYR A 186 -2.37 -10.57 -13.14
C TYR A 186 -2.18 -10.80 -14.66
N GLY A 187 -1.35 -9.99 -15.33
CA GLY A 187 -1.25 -9.97 -16.79
C GLY A 187 -2.17 -8.96 -17.47
N ASN A 188 -1.86 -8.65 -18.73
CA ASN A 188 -2.68 -7.84 -19.64
C ASN A 188 -2.95 -8.66 -20.92
N PRO A 189 -4.13 -9.28 -21.12
CA PRO A 189 -5.33 -9.29 -20.28
C PRO A 189 -5.16 -10.09 -18.97
N ILE A 190 -6.06 -9.88 -18.01
CA ILE A 190 -6.05 -10.55 -16.70
C ILE A 190 -6.13 -12.06 -16.90
N ARG A 191 -5.11 -12.78 -16.44
CA ARG A 191 -5.05 -14.25 -16.48
C ARG A 191 -5.49 -14.79 -15.13
N THR A 192 -6.70 -15.34 -15.06
CA THR A 192 -7.27 -15.95 -13.84
C THR A 192 -6.39 -17.06 -13.25
N ARG A 193 -5.62 -17.77 -14.08
CA ARG A 193 -4.64 -18.77 -13.63
C ARG A 193 -3.57 -18.18 -12.70
N VAL A 194 -3.08 -16.98 -13.00
CA VAL A 194 -2.07 -16.29 -12.15
C VAL A 194 -2.70 -15.94 -10.80
N TRP A 195 -3.92 -15.41 -10.82
CA TRP A 195 -4.67 -15.10 -9.61
C TRP A 195 -4.89 -16.35 -8.74
N LEU A 196 -5.28 -17.47 -9.34
CA LEU A 196 -5.47 -18.75 -8.63
C LEU A 196 -4.18 -19.28 -8.01
N ILE A 197 -3.05 -19.19 -8.72
CA ILE A 197 -1.74 -19.61 -8.17
C ILE A 197 -1.36 -18.71 -6.99
N GLN A 198 -1.48 -17.39 -7.12
CA GLN A 198 -1.19 -16.45 -6.03
C GLN A 198 -2.12 -16.66 -4.82
N LEU A 199 -3.41 -16.94 -5.06
CA LEU A 199 -4.35 -17.30 -4.00
C LEU A 199 -3.95 -18.62 -3.33
N GLY A 200 -3.62 -19.65 -4.11
CA GLY A 200 -3.20 -20.95 -3.58
C GLY A 200 -1.97 -20.85 -2.68
N VAL A 201 -0.94 -20.11 -3.11
CA VAL A 201 0.25 -19.84 -2.29
C VAL A 201 -0.14 -19.12 -1.00
N TRP A 202 -1.01 -18.11 -1.08
CA TRP A 202 -1.50 -17.40 0.10
C TRP A 202 -2.24 -18.31 1.11
N LEU A 203 -3.10 -19.21 0.63
CA LEU A 203 -3.81 -20.16 1.50
C LEU A 203 -2.86 -21.17 2.16
N VAL A 204 -1.82 -21.62 1.45
CA VAL A 204 -0.77 -22.49 2.01
C VAL A 204 0.02 -21.76 3.09
N ILE A 205 0.39 -20.49 2.86
CA ILE A 205 1.08 -19.67 3.86
C ILE A 205 0.22 -19.54 5.12
N ILE A 206 -1.08 -19.25 4.98
CA ILE A 206 -2.01 -19.17 6.13
C ILE A 206 -1.98 -20.49 6.92
N ILE A 207 -2.14 -21.64 6.26
CA ILE A 207 -2.12 -22.94 6.97
C ILE A 207 -0.78 -23.18 7.67
N MET A 208 0.34 -22.92 6.99
CA MET A 208 1.68 -23.10 7.58
C MET A 208 1.87 -22.24 8.83
N THR A 209 1.51 -20.96 8.77
CA THR A 209 1.52 -20.05 9.92
C THR A 209 0.67 -20.60 11.07
N LYS A 210 -0.54 -21.04 10.78
CA LYS A 210 -1.47 -21.59 11.79
C LYS A 210 -0.91 -22.85 12.46
N LEU A 211 -0.31 -23.75 11.69
CA LEU A 211 0.33 -24.96 12.22
C LEU A 211 1.54 -24.64 13.08
N ILE A 212 2.36 -23.65 12.70
CA ILE A 212 3.51 -23.20 13.48
C ILE A 212 3.03 -22.61 14.81
N ILE A 213 2.06 -21.69 14.78
CA ILE A 213 1.50 -21.07 16.00
C ILE A 213 0.84 -22.13 16.89
N GLY A 214 0.02 -23.01 16.34
CA GLY A 214 -0.61 -24.09 17.10
C GLY A 214 0.41 -24.99 17.80
N ARG A 215 1.54 -25.31 17.14
CA ARG A 215 2.63 -26.07 17.75
C ARG A 215 3.34 -25.30 18.86
N VAL A 216 3.56 -23.99 18.68
CA VAL A 216 4.16 -23.14 19.72
C VAL A 216 3.26 -23.11 20.96
N ILE A 217 1.95 -22.97 20.76
CA ILE A 217 0.99 -22.97 21.87
C ILE A 217 1.03 -24.30 22.64
N LEU A 218 1.05 -25.43 21.93
CA LEU A 218 1.15 -26.75 22.57
C LEU A 218 2.49 -26.96 23.30
N TRP A 219 3.60 -26.43 22.78
CA TRP A 219 4.90 -26.54 23.46
C TRP A 219 4.89 -25.72 24.75
N PHE A 220 4.38 -24.48 24.70
CA PHE A 220 4.39 -23.54 25.83
C PHE A 220 3.05 -23.49 26.58
N GLU A 221 2.27 -24.57 26.55
CA GLU A 221 0.92 -24.61 27.15
C GLU A 221 0.93 -24.19 28.63
N ARG A 222 1.85 -24.76 29.44
CA ARG A 222 1.95 -24.45 30.87
C ARG A 222 2.23 -22.97 31.19
N PRO A 223 3.31 -22.34 30.66
CA PRO A 223 3.54 -20.93 30.93
C PRO A 223 2.47 -20.01 30.33
N ILE A 224 1.88 -20.40 29.19
CA ILE A 224 0.76 -19.66 28.59
C ILE A 224 -0.47 -19.69 29.51
N ASN A 225 -0.86 -20.86 30.01
CA ASN A 225 -1.99 -21.02 30.92
C ASN A 225 -1.76 -20.28 32.23
N ALA A 226 -0.55 -20.35 32.80
CA ALA A 226 -0.20 -19.62 34.02
C ALA A 226 -0.31 -18.09 33.83
N PHE A 227 0.18 -17.58 32.70
CA PHE A 227 0.04 -16.16 32.36
C PHE A 227 -1.43 -15.76 32.13
N ALA A 228 -2.19 -16.60 31.43
CA ALA A 228 -3.59 -16.37 31.12
C ALA A 228 -4.43 -16.30 32.41
N ASN A 229 -4.21 -17.24 33.34
CA ASN A 229 -4.90 -17.25 34.62
C ASN A 229 -4.61 -15.97 35.44
N VAL A 230 -3.36 -15.50 35.50
CA VAL A 230 -3.02 -14.23 36.18
C VAL A 230 -3.69 -13.02 35.51
N LEU A 231 -3.78 -13.02 34.18
CA LEU A 231 -4.37 -11.92 33.42
C LEU A 231 -5.89 -11.82 33.64
N PHE A 232 -6.58 -12.96 33.74
CA PHE A 232 -8.04 -13.04 33.86
C PHE A 232 -8.53 -13.30 35.29
N GLU A 233 -7.66 -13.56 36.26
CA GLU A 233 -8.00 -13.68 37.70
C GLU A 233 -8.89 -12.53 38.20
N PRO A 234 -8.65 -11.25 37.86
CA PRO A 234 -9.52 -10.14 38.29
C PRO A 234 -10.93 -10.14 37.66
N LEU A 235 -11.11 -10.89 36.58
CA LEU A 235 -12.37 -11.00 35.82
C LEU A 235 -13.16 -12.26 36.18
N SER A 236 -12.60 -13.17 36.98
CA SER A 236 -13.21 -14.44 37.38
C SER A 236 -14.58 -14.29 38.06
N ASP A 237 -14.80 -13.18 38.78
CA ASP A 237 -16.08 -12.85 39.42
C ASP A 237 -17.19 -12.43 38.41
N PHE A 238 -16.83 -12.10 37.17
CA PHE A 238 -17.75 -11.57 36.14
C PHE A 238 -17.64 -12.31 34.78
N PRO A 239 -18.12 -13.57 34.67
CA PRO A 239 -17.96 -14.39 33.46
C PRO A 239 -18.58 -13.78 32.19
N ARG A 240 -19.69 -13.02 32.33
CA ARG A 240 -20.32 -12.33 31.20
C ARG A 240 -19.47 -11.18 30.67
N LEU A 241 -18.77 -10.49 31.56
CA LEU A 241 -17.89 -9.39 31.19
C LEU A 241 -16.67 -9.94 30.47
N GLU A 242 -16.10 -11.02 30.98
CA GLU A 242 -14.97 -11.72 30.36
C GLU A 242 -15.28 -12.17 28.93
N LEU A 243 -16.40 -12.86 28.70
CA LEU A 243 -16.82 -13.31 27.37
C LEU A 243 -16.95 -12.14 26.38
N VAL A 244 -17.56 -11.03 26.80
CA VAL A 244 -17.72 -9.83 25.96
C VAL A 244 -16.36 -9.17 25.67
N LEU A 245 -15.47 -9.10 26.65
CA LEU A 245 -14.13 -8.52 26.47
C LEU A 245 -13.30 -9.34 25.48
N VAL A 246 -13.27 -10.66 25.66
CA VAL A 246 -12.42 -11.57 24.87
C VAL A 246 -12.96 -11.77 23.45
N MET A 247 -14.27 -11.96 23.29
CA MET A 247 -14.85 -12.31 21.99
C MET A 247 -15.31 -11.10 21.16
N ILE A 248 -15.50 -9.92 21.77
CA ILE A 248 -15.98 -8.73 21.06
C ILE A 248 -14.95 -7.60 21.16
N ALA A 249 -14.61 -7.14 22.37
CA ALA A 249 -13.79 -5.94 22.53
C ALA A 249 -12.38 -6.13 21.95
N CYS A 250 -11.71 -7.23 22.32
CA CYS A 250 -10.34 -7.49 21.88
C CYS A 250 -10.23 -7.64 20.35
N PRO A 251 -11.05 -8.46 19.66
CA PRO A 251 -11.02 -8.56 18.20
C PRO A 251 -11.30 -7.23 17.51
N VAL A 252 -12.25 -6.44 18.01
CA VAL A 252 -12.53 -5.10 17.45
C VAL A 252 -11.30 -4.21 17.59
N THR A 253 -10.69 -4.14 18.78
CA THR A 253 -9.49 -3.30 18.99
C THR A 253 -8.29 -3.75 18.15
N MET A 254 -8.06 -5.06 18.06
CA MET A 254 -6.94 -5.61 17.29
C MET A 254 -7.15 -5.41 15.79
N ASN A 255 -8.37 -5.56 15.28
CA ASN A 255 -8.68 -5.26 13.89
C ASN A 255 -8.50 -3.76 13.57
N VAL A 256 -8.84 -2.86 14.52
CA VAL A 256 -8.57 -1.42 14.38
C VAL A 256 -7.07 -1.14 14.34
N VAL A 257 -6.29 -1.76 15.24
CA VAL A 257 -4.82 -1.63 15.25
C VAL A 257 -4.22 -2.21 13.96
N GLN A 258 -4.67 -3.38 13.50
CA GLN A 258 -4.23 -3.98 12.25
C GLN A 258 -4.52 -3.08 11.05
N PHE A 259 -5.72 -2.50 10.99
CA PHE A 259 -6.05 -1.52 9.96
C PHE A 259 -5.12 -0.30 10.02
N TRP A 260 -4.88 0.24 11.22
CA TRP A 260 -4.00 1.40 11.42
C TRP A 260 -2.54 1.09 11.05
N VAL A 261 -2.02 -0.06 11.46
CA VAL A 261 -0.66 -0.50 11.11
C VAL A 261 -0.54 -0.72 9.61
N THR A 262 -1.51 -1.39 8.99
CA THR A 262 -1.54 -1.61 7.53
C THR A 262 -1.61 -0.29 6.76
N ASP A 263 -2.40 0.67 7.24
CA ASP A 263 -2.49 2.02 6.65
C ASP A 263 -1.16 2.79 6.79
N ASN A 264 -0.45 2.67 7.91
CA ASN A 264 0.88 3.27 8.07
C ASN A 264 1.93 2.62 7.18
N PHE A 265 1.89 1.30 6.96
CA PHE A 265 2.74 0.63 5.98
C PHE A 265 2.41 1.03 4.53
N LEU A 266 1.13 1.29 4.22
CA LEU A 266 0.70 1.74 2.90
C LEU A 266 0.98 3.23 2.66
N LYS A 267 1.11 4.03 3.72
CA LYS A 267 1.48 5.43 3.60
C LYS A 267 2.90 5.52 3.08
N LYS A 268 3.03 6.06 1.87
CA LYS A 268 4.30 6.45 1.28
C LYS A 268 5.02 7.37 2.28
N HIS A 269 6.13 6.90 2.84
CA HIS A 269 6.95 7.71 3.73
C HIS A 269 7.74 8.73 2.88
N ASP A 270 7.70 10.00 3.27
CA ASP A 270 8.42 11.10 2.59
C ASP A 270 9.94 10.86 2.47
N SER A 271 10.49 9.98 3.32
CA SER A 271 11.89 9.55 3.27
C SER A 271 12.23 8.67 2.08
N ASP A 272 11.29 7.90 1.52
CA ASP A 272 11.54 7.08 0.31
C ASP A 272 11.60 7.95 -0.95
N VAL A 273 10.97 9.13 -0.93
CA VAL A 273 11.13 10.16 -1.96
C VAL A 273 12.52 10.80 -1.84
N LYS A 274 12.97 11.11 -0.61
CA LYS A 274 14.29 11.72 -0.37
C LYS A 274 15.46 10.77 -0.62
N ALA A 275 15.33 9.48 -0.28
CA ALA A 275 16.38 8.49 -0.51
C ALA A 275 16.55 8.13 -2.00
N ALA A 276 15.47 8.19 -2.79
CA ALA A 276 15.55 8.10 -4.25
C ALA A 276 16.25 9.33 -4.88
N ASP A 277 16.02 10.52 -4.31
CA ASP A 277 16.70 11.75 -4.71
C ASP A 277 18.19 11.78 -4.28
N GLU A 278 18.56 11.15 -3.16
CA GLU A 278 19.92 11.18 -2.60
C GLU A 278 20.85 10.07 -3.16
N ASN A 279 20.32 8.88 -3.49
CA ASN A 279 21.10 7.75 -4.03
C ASN A 279 21.22 7.72 -5.56
N THR A 280 20.75 8.75 -6.26
CA THR A 280 21.05 8.93 -7.70
C THR A 280 22.23 9.89 -7.83
N PRO A 281 23.49 9.44 -7.76
CA PRO A 281 24.61 10.31 -8.06
C PRO A 281 24.48 10.72 -9.53
N LEU A 282 24.24 12.01 -9.77
CA LEU A 282 24.35 12.67 -11.07
C LEU A 282 25.82 12.55 -11.56
N THR A 283 26.21 11.36 -11.98
CA THR A 283 27.37 11.18 -12.85
C THR A 283 26.91 11.51 -14.25
N ILE A 284 26.84 12.81 -14.51
CA ILE A 284 26.75 13.36 -15.85
C ILE A 284 28.06 12.95 -16.55
N LYS A 285 28.03 11.82 -17.28
CA LYS A 285 29.05 11.57 -18.29
C LYS A 285 28.82 12.56 -19.43
N PRO A 286 29.83 13.35 -19.83
CA PRO A 286 29.73 14.10 -21.07
C PRO A 286 29.83 13.07 -22.20
N HIS A 287 28.74 12.83 -22.91
CA HIS A 287 28.80 12.10 -24.18
C HIS A 287 28.33 13.00 -25.32
N ASP A 288 29.35 13.51 -25.99
CA ASP A 288 29.53 13.52 -27.43
C ASP A 288 28.44 14.15 -28.29
N THR A 289 28.75 15.37 -28.70
CA THR A 289 28.48 15.95 -30.02
C THR A 289 28.31 14.89 -31.10
N TYR A 290 27.12 14.82 -31.69
CA TYR A 290 26.94 14.29 -33.02
C TYR A 290 26.44 15.42 -33.92
N VAL A 291 27.29 15.69 -34.92
CA VAL A 291 27.02 16.40 -36.18
C VAL A 291 25.87 15.71 -36.92
#